data_AF-A0A0S8KTT0-F1
#
_entry.id   AF-A0A0S8KTT0-F1
#
_cell.length_a   1.000
_cell.length_b   1.000
_cell.length_c   1.000
_cell.angle_alpha   90.00
_cell.angle_beta   90.00
_cell.angle_gamma   90.00
#
_symmetry.space_group_name_H-M   'P 1'
#
loop_
_entity.id
_entity.type
_entity.pdbx_description
1 polymer ?
#
loop_
_entity_poly.entity_id
_entity_poly.type
_entity_poly.pdbx_seq_one_letter_code
_entity_poly.pdbx_strand_id
1 'polypeptide(L)'
;MDPDLVASAFAHANKRRRIEKSAPPTKPKPEELSEEEQMLIDSINEQFGKDDLPISQKICPECNRPFVIIRLGNIEVDTCPDCEGIWFDTGELAQISGFSQDIPADDLQSRRSRFKCPVCSTIMKECVFLRTHNLLADKCPNHHGVYLEKGELERIFKLI
;
A
#
# COMPACT_ATOMS: atom_id res chain seq x y z
N MET A 1 -25.85 0.80 -74.78
CA MET A 1 -24.48 0.59 -75.26
C MET A 1 -23.92 -0.56 -74.46
N ASP A 2 -23.69 -1.66 -75.15
CA ASP A 2 -23.14 -2.94 -74.69
C ASP A 2 -21.62 -2.93 -75.02
N PRO A 3 -20.83 -4.00 -74.80
CA PRO A 3 -20.17 -4.47 -73.57
C PRO A 3 -18.62 -4.47 -73.68
N ASP A 4 -17.95 -4.92 -72.62
CA ASP A 4 -16.63 -5.59 -72.55
C ASP A 4 -15.52 -5.23 -73.54
N LEU A 5 -14.42 -4.67 -73.01
CA LEU A 5 -13.08 -4.92 -73.57
C LEU A 5 -12.05 -5.22 -72.48
N VAL A 6 -11.33 -6.30 -72.75
CA VAL A 6 -10.44 -7.10 -71.93
C VAL A 6 -9.01 -6.53 -71.90
N ALA A 7 -8.24 -7.02 -70.91
CA ALA A 7 -6.79 -7.26 -70.90
C ALA A 7 -5.82 -6.18 -70.37
N SER A 8 -5.25 -6.48 -69.20
CA SER A 8 -3.87 -6.99 -69.06
C SER A 8 -2.92 -6.22 -68.13
N ALA A 9 -2.06 -7.02 -67.51
CA ALA A 9 -0.79 -6.72 -66.87
C ALA A 9 -0.85 -5.94 -65.54
N PHE A 10 -0.39 -6.55 -64.46
CA PHE A 10 1.01 -6.48 -64.07
C PHE A 10 1.26 -7.42 -62.89
N ALA A 11 2.18 -8.36 -63.09
CA ALA A 11 2.75 -9.17 -62.04
C ALA A 11 3.49 -8.27 -61.04
N HIS A 12 3.06 -8.26 -59.79
CA HIS A 12 3.91 -7.85 -58.68
C HIS A 12 3.96 -8.96 -57.65
N ALA A 13 5.14 -9.57 -57.57
CA ALA A 13 5.51 -10.58 -56.60
C ALA A 13 5.41 -10.00 -55.18
N ASN A 14 4.38 -10.40 -54.43
CA ASN A 14 4.32 -10.15 -53.00
C ASN A 14 5.15 -11.19 -52.25
N LYS A 15 6.40 -10.83 -51.97
CA LYS A 15 7.32 -11.54 -51.09
C LYS A 15 6.70 -11.56 -49.67
N ARG A 16 5.97 -12.64 -49.33
CA ARG A 16 5.43 -12.85 -47.98
C ARG A 16 6.61 -12.92 -47.00
N ARG A 17 6.84 -11.85 -46.23
CA ARG A 17 7.72 -11.88 -45.07
C ARG A 17 7.14 -12.90 -44.09
N ARG A 18 7.93 -13.91 -43.73
CA ARG A 18 7.67 -14.78 -42.58
C ARG A 18 7.63 -13.85 -41.35
N ILE A 19 6.46 -13.65 -40.78
CA ILE A 19 6.33 -13.09 -39.44
C ILE A 19 6.85 -14.20 -38.52
N GLU A 20 8.05 -13.98 -37.96
CA GLU A 20 8.55 -14.76 -36.85
C GLU A 20 7.50 -14.71 -35.74
N LYS A 21 7.06 -15.88 -35.27
CA LYS A 21 6.13 -15.97 -34.15
C LYS A 21 6.85 -15.41 -32.94
N SER A 22 6.57 -14.16 -32.58
CA SER A 22 6.98 -13.60 -31.31
C SER A 22 6.42 -14.49 -30.20
N ALA A 23 7.29 -14.83 -29.24
CA ALA A 23 6.87 -15.50 -28.03
C ALA A 23 5.70 -14.73 -27.40
N PRO A 24 4.71 -15.42 -26.80
CA PRO A 24 3.61 -14.75 -26.14
C PRO A 24 4.16 -13.76 -25.12
N PRO A 25 3.60 -12.54 -25.00
CA PRO A 25 4.00 -11.61 -23.96
C PRO A 25 3.85 -12.33 -22.61
N THR A 26 4.96 -12.48 -21.89
CA THR A 26 4.96 -13.02 -20.54
C THR A 26 4.10 -12.09 -19.70
N LYS A 27 2.95 -12.62 -19.25
CA LYS A 27 2.03 -11.93 -18.34
C LYS A 27 2.82 -11.39 -17.14
N PRO A 28 2.58 -10.14 -16.69
CA PRO A 28 3.15 -9.69 -15.42
C PRO A 28 2.63 -10.60 -14.30
N LYS A 29 3.53 -11.08 -13.44
CA LYS A 29 3.16 -11.89 -12.28
C LYS A 29 2.43 -11.00 -11.26
N PRO A 30 1.35 -11.50 -10.61
CA PRO A 30 0.66 -10.77 -9.55
C PRO A 30 1.37 -10.95 -8.19
N GLU A 31 1.42 -9.88 -7.38
CA GLU A 31 1.32 -9.91 -5.91
C GLU A 31 2.46 -10.56 -5.08
N GLU A 32 3.73 -10.19 -5.27
CA GLU A 32 4.80 -10.54 -4.32
C GLU A 32 5.48 -9.26 -3.81
N LEU A 33 5.55 -9.10 -2.48
CA LEU A 33 6.23 -7.99 -1.79
C LEU A 33 7.70 -7.90 -2.24
N SER A 34 8.26 -6.70 -2.34
CA SER A 34 9.71 -6.55 -2.55
C SER A 34 10.49 -7.14 -1.37
N GLU A 35 11.74 -7.53 -1.60
CA GLU A 35 12.60 -8.10 -0.54
C GLU A 35 12.72 -7.13 0.66
N GLU A 36 12.79 -5.82 0.39
CA GLU A 36 12.87 -4.78 1.42
C GLU A 36 11.59 -4.71 2.27
N GLU A 37 10.41 -4.75 1.65
CA GLU A 37 9.12 -4.73 2.34
C GLU A 37 8.89 -6.00 3.14
N GLN A 38 9.24 -7.16 2.57
CA GLN A 38 9.14 -8.44 3.27
C GLN A 38 10.06 -8.45 4.50
N MET A 39 11.28 -7.92 4.38
CA MET A 39 12.20 -7.76 5.52
C MET A 39 11.64 -6.83 6.61
N LEU A 40 10.90 -5.76 6.24
CA LEU A 40 10.26 -4.88 7.21
C LEU A 40 9.15 -5.59 7.98
N ILE A 41 8.28 -6.34 7.29
CA ILE A 41 7.21 -7.11 7.93
C ILE A 41 7.77 -8.21 8.83
N ASP A 42 8.80 -8.92 8.35
CA ASP A 42 9.46 -9.97 9.14
C ASP A 42 10.12 -9.36 10.40
N SER A 43 10.73 -8.18 10.28
CA SER A 43 11.29 -7.45 11.41
C SER A 43 10.24 -7.08 12.47
N ILE A 44 9.03 -6.70 12.07
CA ILE A 44 7.91 -6.49 13.00
C ILE A 44 7.59 -7.79 13.74
N ASN A 45 7.37 -8.87 12.98
CA ASN A 45 6.94 -10.17 13.49
C ASN A 45 7.97 -10.81 14.44
N GLU A 46 9.26 -10.71 14.11
CA GLU A 46 10.34 -11.22 14.97
C GLU A 46 10.51 -10.42 16.26
N GLN A 47 10.23 -9.12 16.23
CA GLN A 47 10.33 -8.26 17.41
C GLN A 47 9.20 -8.54 18.41
N PHE A 48 7.99 -8.87 17.95
CA PHE A 48 6.86 -9.22 18.82
C PHE A 48 7.10 -10.40 19.77
N GLY A 49 8.01 -11.31 19.42
CA GLY A 49 8.35 -12.46 20.27
C GLY A 49 9.35 -12.16 21.39
N LYS A 50 9.78 -10.90 21.56
CA LYS A 50 10.79 -10.51 22.55
C LYS A 50 10.13 -9.86 23.76
N ASP A 51 10.42 -10.38 24.94
CA ASP A 51 9.82 -9.92 26.20
C ASP A 51 10.27 -8.49 26.64
N ASP A 52 11.34 -7.95 26.05
CA ASP A 52 11.99 -6.70 26.47
C ASP A 52 11.79 -5.51 25.49
N LEU A 53 10.70 -5.46 24.74
CA LEU A 53 10.42 -4.28 23.91
C LEU A 53 10.08 -3.05 24.75
N PRO A 54 10.58 -1.84 24.41
CA PRO A 54 10.23 -0.62 25.12
C PRO A 54 8.72 -0.36 25.08
N ILE A 55 8.13 -0.09 26.24
CA ILE A 55 6.70 0.26 26.34
C ILE A 55 6.52 1.73 25.95
N SER A 56 5.56 1.98 25.05
CA SER A 56 5.18 3.31 24.63
C SER A 56 4.35 4.04 25.69
N GLN A 57 4.40 5.37 25.67
CA GLN A 57 3.47 6.21 26.43
C GLN A 57 2.08 6.32 25.77
N LYS A 58 1.95 5.84 24.53
CA LYS A 58 0.70 5.83 23.75
C LYS A 58 -0.12 4.57 24.07
N ILE A 59 -1.44 4.72 24.06
CA ILE A 59 -2.39 3.61 24.30
C ILE A 59 -3.08 3.25 22.98
N CYS A 60 -3.13 1.95 22.67
CA CYS A 60 -3.81 1.44 21.49
C CYS A 60 -5.29 1.84 21.49
N PRO A 61 -5.79 2.52 20.44
CA PRO A 61 -7.16 3.01 20.42
C PRO A 61 -8.20 1.91 20.20
N GLU A 62 -7.78 0.73 19.76
CA GLU A 62 -8.66 -0.41 19.52
C GLU A 62 -8.91 -1.24 20.78
N CYS A 63 -7.85 -1.64 21.49
CA CYS A 63 -7.96 -2.53 22.64
C CYS A 63 -7.64 -1.86 24.00
N ASN A 64 -7.22 -0.60 24.01
CA ASN A 64 -6.83 0.17 25.21
C ASN A 64 -5.65 -0.43 25.99
N ARG A 65 -4.75 -1.15 25.31
CA ARG A 65 -3.48 -1.64 25.88
C ARG A 65 -2.32 -0.73 25.48
N PRO A 66 -1.23 -0.63 26.28
CA PRO A 66 -0.04 0.09 25.88
C PRO A 66 0.53 -0.43 24.55
N PHE A 67 0.96 0.47 23.68
CA PHE A 67 1.79 0.09 22.56
C PHE A 67 3.20 -0.33 23.04
N VAL A 68 3.90 -1.11 22.22
CA VAL A 68 5.36 -1.29 22.31
C VAL A 68 6.03 -0.60 21.14
N ILE A 69 7.28 -0.20 21.30
CA ILE A 69 8.04 0.48 20.25
C ILE A 69 8.83 -0.55 19.46
N ILE A 70 8.59 -0.60 18.15
CA ILE A 70 9.29 -1.47 17.20
C ILE A 70 10.09 -0.60 16.23
N ARG A 71 11.32 -1.00 15.92
CA ARG A 71 12.16 -0.27 14.97
C ARG A 71 12.05 -0.85 13.57
N LEU A 72 11.71 0.00 12.60
CA LEU A 72 11.61 -0.32 11.17
C LEU A 72 12.61 0.51 10.39
N GLY A 73 13.77 -0.08 10.11
CA GLY A 73 14.90 0.65 9.54
C GLY A 73 15.34 1.80 10.45
N ASN A 74 15.06 3.03 10.03
CA ASN A 74 15.41 4.26 10.73
C ASN A 74 14.24 4.90 11.50
N ILE A 75 13.02 4.35 11.42
CA ILE A 75 11.85 4.86 12.16
C ILE A 75 11.49 3.95 13.34
N GLU A 76 10.77 4.52 14.30
CA GLU A 76 10.25 3.84 15.47
C GLU A 76 8.73 3.94 15.45
N VAL A 77 8.05 2.80 15.41
CA VAL A 77 6.59 2.75 15.33
C VAL A 77 6.00 2.14 16.58
N ASP A 78 4.80 2.58 16.92
CA ASP A 78 4.04 2.10 18.07
C ASP A 78 3.15 0.95 17.64
N THR A 79 3.48 -0.27 18.06
CA THR A 79 2.79 -1.48 17.63
C THR A 79 2.10 -2.16 18.79
N CYS A 80 0.86 -2.61 18.61
CA CYS A 80 0.07 -3.20 19.68
C CYS A 80 0.28 -4.72 19.73
N PRO A 81 0.74 -5.30 20.85
CA PRO A 81 0.92 -6.76 20.97
C PRO A 81 -0.39 -7.55 21.04
N ASP A 82 -1.50 -6.90 21.40
CA ASP A 82 -2.79 -7.57 21.57
C ASP A 82 -3.64 -7.62 20.29
N CYS A 83 -3.71 -6.50 19.54
CA CYS A 83 -4.52 -6.42 18.32
C CYS A 83 -3.70 -6.30 17.04
N GLU A 84 -2.37 -6.18 17.13
CA GLU A 84 -1.44 -6.04 15.99
C GLU A 84 -1.65 -4.77 15.16
N GLY A 85 -2.43 -3.80 15.66
CA GLY A 85 -2.54 -2.47 15.06
C GLY A 85 -1.27 -1.64 15.27
N ILE A 86 -0.99 -0.76 14.31
CA ILE A 86 0.24 0.04 14.26
C ILE A 86 -0.12 1.52 14.20
N TRP A 87 0.54 2.30 15.05
CA TRP A 87 0.50 3.75 15.02
C TRP A 87 1.81 4.30 14.47
N PHE A 88 1.67 5.15 13.46
CA PHE A 88 2.74 5.92 12.83
C PHE A 88 2.59 7.37 13.27
N ASP A 89 3.63 7.94 13.86
CA ASP A 89 3.68 9.39 14.05
C ASP A 89 3.78 10.10 12.69
N THR A 90 3.56 11.41 12.71
CA THR A 90 3.42 12.19 11.48
C THR A 90 4.65 12.09 10.59
N GLY A 91 4.43 11.70 9.33
CA GLY A 91 5.44 11.54 8.30
C GLY A 91 6.14 10.17 8.28
N GLU A 92 5.91 9.31 9.27
CA GLU A 92 6.59 8.01 9.35
C GLU A 92 6.05 7.01 8.33
N LEU A 93 4.73 6.98 8.13
CA LEU A 93 4.12 6.09 7.14
C LEU A 93 4.58 6.46 5.71
N ALA A 94 4.69 7.76 5.41
CA ALA A 94 5.25 8.23 4.14
C ALA A 94 6.70 7.74 3.92
N GLN A 95 7.52 7.73 4.98
CA GLN A 95 8.94 7.31 4.88
C GLN A 95 9.09 5.84 4.46
N ILE A 96 8.22 4.95 4.93
CA ILE A 96 8.33 3.51 4.62
C ILE A 96 7.50 3.09 3.41
N SER A 97 6.45 3.83 3.05
CA SER A 97 5.57 3.47 1.93
C SER A 97 6.00 4.09 0.60
N GLY A 98 6.99 4.98 0.59
CA GLY A 98 7.46 5.66 -0.63
C GLY A 98 6.50 6.72 -1.19
N PHE A 99 5.37 6.97 -0.53
CA PHE A 99 4.46 8.06 -0.88
C PHE A 99 4.96 9.42 -0.38
N SER A 100 4.49 10.51 -1.00
CA SER A 100 4.87 11.87 -0.61
C SER A 100 4.24 12.35 0.71
N GLN A 101 3.25 11.64 1.24
CA GLN A 101 2.49 11.98 2.45
C GLN A 101 1.86 10.72 3.06
N ASP A 102 1.56 10.76 4.36
CA ASP A 102 1.06 9.57 5.07
C ASP A 102 -0.28 9.05 4.52
N ILE A 103 -1.13 9.92 3.97
CA ILE A 103 -2.38 9.53 3.31
C ILE A 103 -2.35 10.13 1.90
N PRO A 104 -2.00 9.39 0.84
CA PRO A 104 -1.82 9.95 -0.51
C PRO A 104 -3.06 10.65 -1.07
N ALA A 105 -4.25 10.19 -0.67
CA ALA A 105 -5.54 10.69 -1.14
C ALA A 105 -6.34 11.41 -0.02
N ASP A 106 -5.66 12.24 0.78
CA ASP A 106 -6.23 12.98 1.92
C ASP A 106 -7.27 14.06 1.51
N ASP A 107 -7.31 14.39 0.22
CA ASP A 107 -8.30 15.29 -0.39
C ASP A 107 -9.67 14.61 -0.62
N LEU A 108 -9.73 13.29 -0.49
CA LEU A 108 -10.96 12.53 -0.67
C LEU A 108 -11.87 12.60 0.56
N GLN A 109 -13.14 12.23 0.35
CA GLN A 109 -14.08 12.09 1.45
C GLN A 109 -13.53 11.12 2.50
N SER A 110 -13.50 11.58 3.74
CA SER A 110 -13.26 10.76 4.92
C SER A 110 -14.56 10.58 5.69
N ARG A 111 -14.65 9.50 6.47
CA ARG A 111 -15.72 9.33 7.46
C ARG A 111 -15.17 9.45 8.87
N ARG A 112 -16.05 9.62 9.83
CA ARG A 112 -15.68 9.65 11.25
C ARG A 112 -15.17 8.26 11.65
N SER A 113 -13.98 8.19 12.21
CA SER A 113 -13.40 6.94 12.74
C SER A 113 -14.11 6.48 14.01
N ARG A 114 -13.98 5.18 14.31
CA ARG A 114 -14.30 4.61 15.63
C ARG A 114 -13.20 4.85 16.66
N PHE A 115 -12.01 5.27 16.24
CA PHE A 115 -10.82 5.41 17.08
C PHE A 115 -10.56 6.86 17.51
N LYS A 116 -9.97 7.00 18.70
CA LYS A 116 -9.43 8.27 19.21
C LYS A 116 -7.93 8.30 19.00
N CYS A 117 -7.40 9.46 18.66
CA CYS A 117 -5.96 9.65 18.53
C CYS A 117 -5.27 9.39 19.88
N PRO A 118 -4.23 8.53 19.93
CA PRO A 118 -3.52 8.22 21.17
C PRO A 118 -2.76 9.41 21.77
N VAL A 119 -2.51 10.46 20.98
CA VAL A 119 -1.78 11.66 21.41
C VAL A 119 -2.72 12.74 21.96
N CYS A 120 -3.80 13.05 21.24
CA CYS A 120 -4.68 14.19 21.58
C CYS A 120 -6.12 13.80 21.96
N SER A 121 -6.46 12.51 21.93
CA SER A 121 -7.81 11.97 22.22
C SER A 121 -8.94 12.41 21.29
N THR A 122 -8.68 13.27 20.30
CA THR A 122 -9.66 13.63 19.25
C THR A 122 -10.02 12.40 18.41
N ILE A 123 -11.30 12.27 18.04
CA ILE A 123 -11.75 11.21 17.14
C ILE A 123 -11.09 11.37 15.77
N MET A 124 -10.49 10.30 15.27
CA MET A 124 -9.77 10.30 13.99
C MET A 124 -10.73 10.33 12.80
N LYS A 125 -10.18 10.57 11.62
CA LYS A 125 -10.88 10.47 10.34
C LYS A 125 -10.39 9.20 9.66
N GLU A 126 -11.34 8.37 9.22
CA GLU A 126 -11.04 7.22 8.39
C GLU A 126 -10.99 7.72 6.94
N CYS A 127 -9.77 7.88 6.43
CA CYS A 127 -9.46 8.43 5.12
C CYS A 127 -9.25 7.31 4.10
N VAL A 128 -9.52 7.59 2.83
CA VAL A 128 -9.14 6.69 1.75
C VAL A 128 -7.62 6.78 1.55
N PHE A 129 -6.92 5.68 1.77
CA PHE A 129 -5.48 5.59 1.51
C PHE A 129 -5.22 5.33 0.02
N LEU A 130 -5.81 4.26 -0.53
CA LEU A 130 -5.75 3.92 -1.96
C LEU A 130 -7.15 3.59 -2.48
N ARG A 131 -7.69 4.47 -3.33
CA ARG A 131 -9.04 4.35 -3.89
C ARG A 131 -9.25 3.07 -4.69
N THR A 132 -8.25 2.66 -5.47
CA THR A 132 -8.32 1.47 -6.34
C THR A 132 -8.50 0.17 -5.57
N HIS A 133 -8.14 0.13 -4.29
CA HIS A 133 -8.12 -1.08 -3.47
C HIS A 133 -9.02 -1.01 -2.24
N ASN A 134 -9.87 0.03 -2.13
CA ASN A 134 -10.70 0.31 -0.96
C ASN A 134 -9.91 0.19 0.36
N LEU A 135 -8.67 0.67 0.35
CA LEU A 135 -7.82 0.69 1.52
C LEU A 135 -8.05 2.00 2.28
N LEU A 136 -8.41 1.88 3.55
CA LEU A 136 -8.68 3.00 4.44
C LEU A 136 -7.56 3.08 5.48
N ALA A 137 -7.42 4.23 6.12
CA ALA A 137 -6.49 4.43 7.22
C ALA A 137 -7.03 5.53 8.14
N ASP A 138 -6.77 5.41 9.44
CA ASP A 138 -7.29 6.33 10.44
C ASP A 138 -6.30 7.44 10.77
N LYS A 139 -6.57 8.65 10.26
CA LYS A 139 -5.71 9.81 10.43
C LYS A 139 -6.21 10.75 11.54
N CYS A 140 -5.29 11.21 12.37
CA CYS A 140 -5.58 12.27 13.33
C CYS A 140 -5.85 13.61 12.62
N PRO A 141 -6.99 14.29 12.85
CA PRO A 141 -7.27 15.60 12.25
C PRO A 141 -6.35 16.72 12.76
N ASN A 142 -5.65 16.50 13.87
CA ASN A 142 -4.67 17.43 14.42
C ASN A 142 -3.24 17.10 13.98
N HIS A 143 -3.06 16.22 12.98
CA HIS A 143 -1.75 15.86 12.41
C HIS A 143 -0.76 15.32 13.45
N HIS A 144 -1.21 14.40 14.30
CA HIS A 144 -0.31 13.66 15.19
C HIS A 144 0.20 12.35 14.57
N GLY A 145 -0.59 11.73 13.70
CA GLY A 145 -0.21 10.47 13.07
C GLY A 145 -1.38 9.73 12.41
N VAL A 146 -1.10 8.49 12.01
CA VAL A 146 -1.99 7.55 11.34
C VAL A 146 -1.99 6.22 12.08
N TYR A 147 -3.19 5.66 12.27
CA TYR A 147 -3.39 4.30 12.76
C TYR A 147 -3.75 3.39 11.59
N LEU A 148 -3.09 2.24 11.55
CA LEU A 148 -3.39 1.12 10.66
C LEU A 148 -3.85 -0.07 11.50
N GLU A 149 -4.94 -0.70 11.10
CA GLU A 149 -5.42 -1.94 11.70
C GLU A 149 -4.51 -3.12 11.29
N LYS A 150 -4.67 -4.26 11.97
CA LYS A 150 -3.93 -5.49 11.64
C LYS A 150 -4.03 -5.81 10.14
N GLY A 151 -2.88 -6.07 9.52
CA GLY A 151 -2.82 -6.49 8.12
C GLY A 151 -2.89 -5.35 7.11
N GLU A 152 -3.17 -4.11 7.53
CA GLU A 152 -3.27 -2.98 6.60
C GLU A 152 -1.93 -2.52 6.07
N LEU A 153 -0.86 -2.58 6.88
CA LEU A 153 0.49 -2.25 6.42
C LEU A 153 0.96 -3.20 5.31
N GLU A 154 0.75 -4.50 5.50
CA GLU A 154 1.06 -5.53 4.51
C GLU A 154 0.24 -5.31 3.23
N ARG A 155 -1.00 -4.85 3.36
CA ARG A 155 -1.82 -4.47 2.21
C ARG A 155 -1.26 -3.23 1.51
N ILE A 156 -0.74 -2.23 2.22
CA ILE A 156 -0.09 -1.07 1.58
C ILE A 156 1.09 -1.54 0.74
N PHE A 157 2.00 -2.34 1.32
CA PHE A 157 3.20 -2.81 0.62
C PHE A 157 2.89 -3.70 -0.59
N LYS A 158 1.85 -4.54 -0.52
CA LYS A 158 1.44 -5.37 -1.68
C LYS A 158 0.92 -4.57 -2.88
N LEU A 159 0.63 -3.28 -2.69
CA LEU A 159 -0.08 -2.45 -3.66
C LEU A 159 0.79 -1.32 -4.24
N ILE A 160 2.04 -1.19 -3.78
CA ILE A 160 3.05 -0.29 -4.34
C ILE A 160 4.06 -1.05 -5.20
#